data_AF-A0A945B2Q5-F1
#
_entry.id   AF-A0A945B2Q5-F1
#
_cell.length_a   1.000
_cell.length_b   1.000
_cell.length_c   1.000
_cell.angle_alpha   90.00
_cell.angle_beta   90.00
_cell.angle_gamma   90.00
#
_symmetry.space_group_name_H-M   'P 1'
#
loop_
_entity.id
_entity.type
_entity.pdbx_description
1 polymer ?
#
loop_
_entity_poly.entity_id
_entity_poly.type
_entity_poly.pdbx_seq_one_letter_code
_entity_poly.pdbx_strand_id
1 'polypeptide(L)'
;MARAARDNRLNNRTNRLKLDVGKRYYLAISEGLSLIYRRTGKNFGTWSSRIKHSDGKDKMIRIGPADDYQDADGENILSFPQAQEKAREYANEFNRPSLSDHQLTTVDLAAEHYMEWFRENRKAVVDTERTINAHILPAFGNKLAPCVRIPFASKIIY
;
A
#
# COMPACT_ATOMS: atom_id res chain seq x y z
N MET A 1 0.07 -20.42 -8.19
CA MET A 1 -0.87 -19.27 -8.17
C MET A 1 -2.04 -19.62 -7.26
N ALA A 2 -2.34 -18.82 -6.24
CA ALA A 2 -3.50 -19.03 -5.39
C ALA A 2 -4.78 -18.83 -6.21
N ARG A 3 -5.76 -19.74 -6.08
CA ARG A 3 -7.02 -19.66 -6.85
C ARG A 3 -7.74 -18.34 -6.53
N ALA A 4 -8.22 -17.65 -7.56
CA ALA A 4 -9.08 -16.48 -7.37
C ALA A 4 -10.34 -16.87 -6.58
N ALA A 5 -10.67 -16.07 -5.57
CA ALA A 5 -11.92 -16.24 -4.84
C ALA A 5 -13.08 -15.99 -5.81
N ARG A 6 -14.08 -16.87 -5.77
CA ARG A 6 -15.21 -16.82 -6.69
C ARG A 6 -16.40 -16.17 -6.01
N ASP A 7 -16.97 -15.15 -6.64
CA ASP A 7 -18.28 -14.61 -6.29
C ASP A 7 -19.02 -14.24 -7.57
N ASN A 8 -20.10 -14.97 -7.88
CA ASN A 8 -20.88 -14.75 -9.11
C ASN A 8 -21.47 -13.34 -9.18
N ARG A 9 -21.72 -12.69 -8.05
CA ARG A 9 -22.26 -11.32 -8.00
C ARG A 9 -21.22 -10.30 -8.47
N LEU A 10 -19.95 -10.56 -8.15
CA LEU A 10 -18.84 -9.64 -8.41
C LEU A 10 -18.06 -9.98 -9.69
N ASN A 11 -18.16 -11.21 -10.18
CA ASN A 11 -17.35 -11.69 -11.30
C ASN A 11 -17.68 -10.96 -12.62
N ASN A 12 -18.98 -10.69 -12.87
CA ASN A 12 -19.45 -10.09 -14.12
C ASN A 12 -19.99 -8.67 -13.90
N ARG A 13 -19.64 -7.73 -14.80
CA ARG A 13 -20.17 -6.36 -14.86
C ARG A 13 -21.69 -6.31 -14.76
N THR A 14 -22.39 -7.17 -15.48
CA THR A 14 -23.87 -7.18 -15.50
C THR A 14 -24.45 -7.53 -14.14
N ASN A 15 -23.78 -8.40 -13.37
CA ASN A 15 -24.23 -8.78 -12.04
C ASN A 15 -23.94 -7.68 -11.02
N ARG A 16 -22.77 -7.03 -11.13
CA ARG A 16 -22.41 -5.89 -10.28
C ARG A 16 -23.37 -4.71 -10.44
N LEU A 17 -23.81 -4.45 -11.67
CA LEU A 17 -24.80 -3.40 -11.97
C LEU A 17 -26.22 -3.69 -11.44
N LYS A 18 -26.51 -4.91 -11.00
CA LYS A 18 -27.79 -5.25 -10.32
C LYS A 18 -27.73 -5.05 -8.80
N LEU A 19 -26.55 -4.78 -8.25
CA LEU A 19 -26.37 -4.60 -6.81
C LEU A 19 -26.86 -3.25 -6.32
N ASP A 20 -27.21 -3.21 -5.03
CA ASP A 20 -27.70 -2.03 -4.33
C ASP A 20 -26.63 -0.93 -4.32
N VAL A 21 -27.04 0.28 -4.69
CA VAL A 21 -26.17 1.44 -4.65
C VAL A 21 -25.79 1.75 -3.19
N GLY A 22 -24.50 2.04 -2.96
CA GLY A 22 -24.02 2.47 -1.65
C GLY A 22 -23.71 1.34 -0.67
N LYS A 23 -24.23 0.13 -0.90
CA LYS A 23 -23.94 -1.07 -0.09
C LYS A 23 -22.55 -1.61 -0.40
N ARG A 24 -21.85 -2.06 0.65
CA ARG A 24 -20.54 -2.73 0.53
C ARG A 24 -20.74 -4.25 0.46
N TYR A 25 -20.20 -4.86 -0.58
CA TYR A 25 -20.20 -6.30 -0.79
C TYR A 25 -18.80 -6.84 -0.53
N TYR A 26 -18.67 -7.72 0.45
CA TYR A 26 -17.40 -8.27 0.90
C TYR A 26 -17.19 -9.66 0.29
N LEU A 27 -15.96 -9.91 -0.15
CA LEU A 27 -15.48 -11.21 -0.60
C LEU A 27 -14.18 -11.52 0.11
N ALA A 28 -14.15 -12.58 0.91
CA ALA A 28 -12.91 -13.08 1.49
C ALA A 28 -12.04 -13.70 0.38
N ILE A 29 -10.78 -13.26 0.26
CA ILE A 29 -9.80 -13.83 -0.68
C ILE A 29 -8.95 -14.88 0.03
N SER A 30 -8.41 -14.50 1.19
CA SER A 30 -7.58 -15.34 2.06
C SER A 30 -7.76 -14.90 3.51
N GLU A 31 -7.11 -15.59 4.44
CA GLU A 31 -7.09 -15.16 5.84
C GLU A 31 -6.61 -13.72 5.96
N GLY A 32 -7.37 -12.91 6.70
CA GLY A 32 -7.08 -11.48 6.88
C GLY A 32 -7.27 -10.58 5.66
N LEU A 33 -7.61 -11.11 4.47
CA LEU A 33 -7.74 -10.33 3.24
C LEU A 33 -9.16 -10.43 2.66
N SER A 34 -9.79 -9.29 2.45
CA SER A 34 -11.09 -9.22 1.79
C SER A 34 -11.13 -8.14 0.71
N LEU A 35 -11.71 -8.48 -0.43
CA LEU A 35 -12.09 -7.52 -1.45
C LEU A 35 -13.46 -6.96 -1.14
N ILE A 36 -13.63 -5.66 -1.39
CA ILE A 36 -14.86 -4.93 -1.16
C ILE A 36 -15.24 -4.26 -2.47
N TYR A 37 -16.46 -4.55 -2.92
CA TYR A 37 -17.10 -3.81 -3.99
C TYR A 37 -18.15 -2.87 -3.41
N ARG A 38 -18.19 -1.64 -3.92
CA ARG A 38 -19.29 -0.70 -3.65
C ARG A 38 -19.73 -0.03 -4.93
N ARG A 39 -21.00 -0.21 -5.30
CA ARG A 39 -21.59 0.48 -6.44
C ARG A 39 -21.82 1.96 -6.13
N THR A 40 -21.41 2.83 -7.04
CA THR A 40 -21.69 4.27 -6.99
C THR A 40 -22.92 4.57 -7.84
N GLY A 41 -23.80 5.46 -7.38
CA GLY A 41 -25.11 5.68 -8.03
C GLY A 41 -25.07 6.34 -9.42
N LYS A 42 -23.98 7.04 -9.76
CA LYS A 42 -23.85 7.78 -11.03
C LYS A 42 -22.58 7.45 -11.83
N ASN A 43 -21.77 6.48 -11.40
CA ASN A 43 -20.44 6.22 -11.94
C ASN A 43 -20.05 4.74 -11.75
N PHE A 44 -18.81 4.41 -12.08
CA PHE A 44 -18.16 3.13 -11.76
C PHE A 44 -18.34 2.72 -10.29
N GLY A 45 -18.51 1.42 -10.06
CA GLY A 45 -18.27 0.86 -8.75
C GLY A 45 -16.82 1.08 -8.31
N THR A 46 -16.57 0.92 -7.01
CA THR A 46 -15.23 1.03 -6.43
C THR A 46 -14.80 -0.31 -5.86
N TRP A 47 -13.55 -0.66 -6.13
CA TRP A 47 -12.82 -1.72 -5.44
C TRP A 47 -12.05 -1.16 -4.24
N SER A 48 -12.13 -1.86 -3.12
CA SER A 48 -11.30 -1.61 -1.94
C SER A 48 -10.83 -2.93 -1.35
N SER A 49 -9.68 -2.95 -0.71
CA SER A 49 -9.18 -4.08 0.05
C SER A 49 -9.35 -3.80 1.54
N ARG A 50 -9.69 -4.82 2.32
CA ARG A 50 -9.56 -4.84 3.79
C ARG A 50 -8.49 -5.85 4.14
N ILE A 51 -7.47 -5.38 4.82
CA ILE A 51 -6.34 -6.18 5.31
C ILE A 51 -6.39 -6.12 6.84
N LYS A 52 -6.48 -7.29 7.47
CA LYS A 52 -6.36 -7.43 8.93
C LYS A 52 -4.89 -7.51 9.28
N HIS A 53 -4.46 -6.68 10.21
CA HIS A 53 -3.11 -6.70 10.74
C HIS A 53 -3.03 -7.62 11.99
N SER A 54 -1.82 -8.06 12.31
CA SER A 54 -1.55 -8.92 13.47
C SER A 54 -1.81 -8.22 14.82
N ASP A 55 -1.77 -6.88 14.84
CA ASP A 55 -2.16 -6.05 16.00
C ASP A 55 -3.69 -5.95 16.19
N GLY A 56 -4.48 -6.64 15.36
CA GLY A 56 -5.94 -6.66 15.41
C GLY A 56 -6.62 -5.46 14.74
N LYS A 57 -5.87 -4.51 14.16
CA LYS A 57 -6.44 -3.39 13.42
C LYS A 57 -6.67 -3.76 11.96
N ASP A 58 -7.78 -3.27 11.42
CA ASP A 58 -8.10 -3.43 10.01
C ASP A 58 -7.71 -2.17 9.24
N LYS A 59 -6.98 -2.36 8.14
CA LYS A 59 -6.73 -1.30 7.17
C LYS A 59 -7.61 -1.50 5.96
N MET A 60 -8.36 -0.45 5.61
CA MET A 60 -9.13 -0.41 4.36
C MET A 60 -8.40 0.48 3.36
N ILE A 61 -8.09 -0.07 2.19
CA ILE A 61 -7.35 0.62 1.12
C ILE A 61 -8.23 0.68 -0.12
N ARG A 62 -8.36 1.85 -0.73
CA ARG A 62 -9.03 1.99 -2.02
C ARG A 62 -8.08 1.51 -3.12
N ILE A 63 -8.54 0.56 -3.95
CA ILE A 63 -7.75 0.01 -5.06
C ILE A 63 -7.99 0.85 -6.33
N GLY A 64 -9.25 1.11 -6.66
CA GLY A 64 -9.61 1.85 -7.88
C GLY A 64 -11.07 1.68 -8.31
N PRO A 65 -11.50 2.37 -9.37
CA PRO A 65 -12.76 2.10 -10.04
C PRO A 65 -12.84 0.70 -10.68
N ALA A 66 -14.06 0.18 -10.78
CA ALA A 66 -14.37 -1.08 -11.44
C ALA A 66 -14.67 -0.90 -12.92
N ASP A 67 -14.44 -1.96 -13.72
CA ASP A 67 -14.74 -2.06 -15.16
C ASP A 67 -16.26 -2.18 -15.47
N ASP A 68 -17.09 -1.42 -14.76
CA ASP A 68 -18.55 -1.50 -14.90
C ASP A 68 -19.08 -0.78 -16.15
N TYR A 69 -18.42 0.31 -16.56
CA TYR A 69 -18.82 1.14 -17.71
C TYR A 69 -17.68 1.40 -18.72
N GLN A 70 -16.45 1.00 -18.40
CA GLN A 70 -15.27 1.11 -19.24
C GLN A 70 -14.47 -0.17 -19.12
N ASP A 71 -13.74 -0.53 -20.17
CA ASP A 71 -12.89 -1.71 -20.14
C ASP A 71 -11.69 -1.50 -19.21
N ALA A 72 -11.22 -2.59 -18.62
CA ALA A 72 -10.13 -2.54 -17.68
C ALA A 72 -8.80 -2.26 -18.40
N ASP A 73 -8.05 -1.28 -17.90
CA ASP A 73 -6.71 -0.93 -18.37
C ASP A 73 -5.60 -1.64 -17.55
N GLY A 74 -5.97 -2.26 -16.42
CA GLY A 74 -5.03 -2.89 -15.49
C GLY A 74 -4.34 -1.91 -14.53
N GLU A 75 -4.48 -0.61 -14.76
CA GLU A 75 -3.87 0.46 -13.98
C GLU A 75 -4.90 1.20 -13.13
N ASN A 76 -5.82 1.93 -13.78
CA ASN A 76 -6.80 2.77 -13.13
C ASN A 76 -8.14 2.06 -13.01
N ILE A 77 -8.58 1.34 -14.04
CA ILE A 77 -9.85 0.65 -14.13
C ILE A 77 -9.61 -0.84 -14.07
N LEU A 78 -10.25 -1.50 -13.11
CA LEU A 78 -9.90 -2.86 -12.76
C LEU A 78 -11.09 -3.80 -12.92
N SER A 79 -10.82 -4.90 -13.60
CA SER A 79 -11.69 -6.07 -13.59
C SER A 79 -11.65 -6.77 -12.23
N PHE A 80 -12.65 -7.61 -11.96
CA PHE A 80 -12.69 -8.43 -10.75
C PHE A 80 -11.41 -9.25 -10.48
N PRO A 81 -10.84 -10.00 -11.46
CA PRO A 81 -9.58 -10.71 -11.22
C PRO A 81 -8.39 -9.78 -10.95
N GLN A 82 -8.26 -8.68 -11.70
CA GLN A 82 -7.19 -7.70 -11.47
C GLN A 82 -7.30 -7.02 -10.10
N ALA A 83 -8.52 -6.73 -9.64
CA ALA A 83 -8.75 -6.18 -8.31
C ALA A 83 -8.35 -7.17 -7.20
N GLN A 84 -8.56 -8.47 -7.40
CA GLN A 84 -8.06 -9.49 -6.46
C GLN A 84 -6.54 -9.57 -6.46
N GLU A 85 -5.90 -9.47 -7.63
CA GLU A 85 -4.44 -9.47 -7.75
C GLU A 85 -3.83 -8.26 -7.04
N LYS A 86 -4.31 -7.04 -7.32
CA LYS A 86 -3.89 -5.84 -6.60
C LYS A 86 -4.17 -5.92 -5.10
N ALA A 87 -5.29 -6.53 -4.68
CA ALA A 87 -5.54 -6.74 -3.26
C ALA A 87 -4.50 -7.66 -2.60
N ARG A 88 -4.03 -8.71 -3.31
CA ARG A 88 -2.94 -9.57 -2.83
C ARG A 88 -1.60 -8.85 -2.85
N GLU A 89 -1.32 -8.02 -3.85
CA GLU A 89 -0.11 -7.19 -3.90
C GLU A 89 -0.06 -6.24 -2.71
N TYR A 90 -1.16 -5.52 -2.43
CA TYR A 90 -1.25 -4.67 -1.24
C TYR A 90 -1.12 -5.46 0.06
N ALA A 91 -1.72 -6.65 0.15
CA ALA A 91 -1.57 -7.50 1.32
C ALA A 91 -0.12 -7.96 1.50
N ASN A 92 0.56 -8.32 0.41
CA ASN A 92 1.97 -8.70 0.43
C ASN A 92 2.85 -7.52 0.79
N GLU A 93 2.60 -6.32 0.25
CA GLU A 93 3.34 -5.10 0.60
C GLU A 93 3.13 -4.72 2.07
N PHE A 94 1.91 -4.89 2.56
CA PHE A 94 1.54 -4.57 3.93
C PHE A 94 2.04 -5.60 4.95
N ASN A 95 2.06 -6.89 4.58
CA ASN A 95 2.59 -7.98 5.39
C ASN A 95 4.08 -8.23 5.17
N ARG A 96 4.68 -7.65 4.12
CA ARG A 96 6.12 -7.66 3.96
C ARG A 96 6.63 -7.06 5.25
N PRO A 97 7.51 -7.74 5.98
CA PRO A 97 8.24 -7.05 7.02
C PRO A 97 8.92 -5.90 6.30
N SER A 98 8.42 -4.68 6.50
CA SER A 98 9.30 -3.54 6.45
C SER A 98 10.46 -3.94 7.36
N LEU A 99 11.68 -3.65 6.97
CA LEU A 99 12.87 -3.82 7.81
C LEU A 99 12.81 -3.00 9.12
N SER A 100 11.62 -2.64 9.60
CA SER A 100 11.37 -1.60 10.58
C SER A 100 9.91 -1.66 11.04
N ASP A 101 9.72 -2.29 12.19
CA ASP A 101 9.02 -1.65 13.30
C ASP A 101 9.78 -1.95 14.61
N HIS A 102 10.60 -3.00 14.64
CA HIS A 102 11.37 -3.39 15.84
C HIS A 102 12.81 -3.83 15.53
N GLN A 103 13.28 -3.76 14.28
CA GLN A 103 14.68 -4.03 14.00
C GLN A 103 15.48 -2.78 14.36
N LEU A 104 16.24 -2.89 15.44
CA LEU A 104 17.25 -1.90 15.81
C LEU A 104 18.26 -1.83 14.66
N THR A 105 18.36 -0.66 14.04
CA THR A 105 19.43 -0.35 13.09
C THR A 105 20.51 0.42 13.83
N THR A 106 21.74 0.33 13.37
CA THR A 106 22.79 1.25 13.82
C THR A 106 22.54 2.65 13.24
N VAL A 107 22.98 3.69 13.96
CA VAL A 107 22.79 5.09 13.54
C VAL A 107 23.54 5.41 12.25
N ASP A 108 24.63 4.71 11.96
CA ASP A 108 25.35 4.80 10.68
C ASP A 108 24.46 4.41 9.48
N LEU A 109 23.81 3.26 9.52
CA LEU A 109 22.92 2.77 8.49
C LEU A 109 21.66 3.64 8.37
N ALA A 110 21.16 4.15 9.50
CA ALA A 110 20.06 5.12 9.50
C ALA A 110 20.47 6.45 8.81
N ALA A 111 21.71 6.90 9.04
CA ALA A 111 22.24 8.11 8.42
C ALA A 111 22.46 7.92 6.90
N GLU A 112 22.90 6.74 6.47
CA GLU A 112 23.02 6.38 5.05
C GLU A 112 21.67 6.46 4.33
N HIS A 113 20.65 5.78 4.86
CA HIS A 113 19.29 5.82 4.29
C HIS A 113 18.70 7.23 4.27
N TYR A 114 18.93 8.02 5.32
CA TYR A 114 18.53 9.42 5.34
C TYR A 114 19.19 10.21 4.21
N MET A 115 20.49 10.01 3.97
CA MET A 115 21.22 10.70 2.92
C MET A 115 20.82 10.28 1.51
N GLU A 116 20.47 9.00 1.28
CA GLU A 116 19.87 8.55 0.01
C GLU A 116 18.62 9.36 -0.32
N TRP A 117 17.67 9.43 0.60
CA TRP A 117 16.47 10.25 0.44
C TRP A 117 16.81 11.74 0.30
N PHE A 118 17.74 12.26 1.09
CA PHE A 118 18.10 13.67 1.10
C PHE A 118 18.71 14.12 -0.23
N ARG A 119 19.52 13.27 -0.89
CA ARG A 119 20.11 13.55 -2.21
C ARG A 119 19.05 13.71 -3.30
N GLU A 120 17.96 12.96 -3.21
CA GLU A 120 16.86 13.06 -4.19
C GLU A 120 15.90 14.22 -3.90
N ASN A 121 15.74 14.60 -2.63
CA ASN A 121 14.68 15.50 -2.19
C ASN A 121 15.15 16.91 -1.80
N ARG A 122 16.45 17.12 -1.54
CA ARG A 122 17.00 18.37 -0.99
C ARG A 122 18.32 18.77 -1.65
N LYS A 123 18.70 20.05 -1.47
CA LYS A 123 19.85 20.68 -2.17
C LYS A 123 21.15 20.74 -1.35
N ALA A 124 21.06 20.78 -0.02
CA ALA A 124 22.20 21.00 0.89
C ALA A 124 22.95 19.71 1.25
N VAL A 125 23.23 18.87 0.25
CA VAL A 125 23.74 17.51 0.45
C VAL A 125 25.11 17.52 1.13
N VAL A 126 26.05 18.31 0.61
CA VAL A 126 27.45 18.33 1.06
C VAL A 126 27.57 18.81 2.51
N ASP A 127 26.87 19.89 2.87
CA ASP A 127 26.92 20.43 4.24
C ASP A 127 26.30 19.47 5.24
N THR A 128 25.17 18.84 4.86
CA THR A 128 24.48 17.85 5.71
C THR A 128 25.33 16.60 5.93
N GLU A 129 25.97 16.09 4.87
CA GLU A 129 26.89 14.97 4.92
C GLU A 129 28.10 15.27 5.83
N ARG A 130 28.66 16.49 5.73
CA ARG A 130 29.74 16.95 6.61
C ARG A 130 29.30 17.00 8.07
N THR A 131 28.13 17.56 8.36
CA THR A 131 27.60 17.63 9.73
C THR A 131 27.40 16.23 10.33
N ILE A 132 26.82 15.31 9.55
CA ILE A 132 26.62 13.92 9.98
C ILE A 132 27.95 13.24 10.28
N ASN A 133 28.92 13.33 9.37
CA ASN A 133 30.23 12.70 9.51
C ASN A 133 31.07 13.31 10.64
N ALA A 134 30.95 14.61 10.90
CA ALA A 134 31.74 15.30 11.92
C ALA A 134 31.14 15.19 13.33
N HIS A 135 29.82 15.18 13.45
CA HIS A 135 29.16 15.35 14.75
C HIS A 135 28.28 14.17 15.19
N ILE A 136 27.76 13.38 14.26
CA ILE A 136 26.80 12.32 14.57
C ILE A 136 27.49 10.96 14.57
N LEU A 137 28.12 10.57 13.46
CA LEU A 137 28.72 9.24 13.32
C LEU A 137 29.83 8.95 14.34
N PRO A 138 30.74 9.89 14.69
CA PRO A 138 31.82 9.60 15.63
C PRO A 138 31.34 9.20 17.03
N ALA A 139 30.24 9.78 17.49
CA ALA A 139 29.70 9.52 18.82
C ALA A 139 28.62 8.42 18.83
N PHE A 140 27.84 8.31 17.74
CA PHE A 140 26.62 7.52 17.74
C PHE A 140 26.58 6.42 16.69
N GLY A 141 27.52 6.32 15.74
CA GLY A 141 27.43 5.41 14.58
C GLY A 141 27.04 3.97 14.95
N ASN A 142 27.72 3.37 15.94
CA ASN A 142 27.47 1.99 16.40
C ASN A 142 26.30 1.86 17.39
N LYS A 143 25.62 2.96 17.74
CA LYS A 143 24.48 2.91 18.65
C LYS A 143 23.26 2.41 17.91
N LEU A 144 22.48 1.59 18.59
CA LEU A 144 21.22 1.09 18.08
C LEU A 144 20.15 2.16 18.22
N ALA A 145 19.45 2.43 17.13
CA ALA A 145 18.29 3.30 17.05
C ALA A 145 17.09 2.52 16.51
N PRO A 146 15.87 2.79 16.98
CA PRO A 146 14.67 2.26 16.35
C PRO A 146 14.62 2.81 14.93
N CYS A 147 14.46 1.93 13.94
CA CYS A 147 14.36 2.34 12.55
C CYS A 147 13.10 3.22 12.38
N VAL A 148 13.30 4.49 12.02
CA VAL A 148 12.21 5.44 11.77
C VAL A 148 11.87 5.38 10.29
N ARG A 149 10.63 4.99 9.98
CA ARG A 149 10.11 5.02 8.61
C ARG A 149 10.12 6.46 8.09
N ILE A 150 11.00 6.77 7.15
CA ILE A 150 10.85 7.97 6.33
C ILE A 150 9.72 7.65 5.34
N PRO A 151 8.58 8.35 5.38
CA PRO A 151 7.53 8.11 4.40
C PRO A 151 8.09 8.43 3.03
N PHE A 152 8.23 7.41 2.18
CA PHE A 152 8.42 7.61 0.75
C PHE A 152 7.28 8.52 0.30
N ALA A 153 7.62 9.74 -0.11
CA ALA A 153 6.67 10.67 -0.69
C ALA A 153 6.25 10.08 -2.04
N SER A 154 5.18 9.28 -2.02
CA SER A 154 4.40 9.02 -3.22
C SER A 154 4.01 10.39 -3.77
N LYS A 155 4.59 10.80 -4.90
CA LYS A 155 4.14 11.94 -5.68
C LYS A 155 2.62 11.82 -5.81
N ILE A 156 1.90 12.65 -5.06
CA ILE A 156 0.50 12.93 -5.32
C ILE A 156 0.54 13.76 -6.61
N ILE A 157 0.35 13.07 -7.73
CA ILE A 157 0.00 13.72 -8.99
C ILE A 157 -1.42 14.23 -8.77
N TYR A 158 -1.56 15.55 -8.69
CA TYR A 158 -2.85 16.25 -8.73
C TYR A 158 -3.37 16.30 -10.16
#